data_AF-A0AAD4T784-F1
#
_entry.id   AF-A0AAD4T784-F1
#
_cell.length_a   1.000
_cell.length_b   1.000
_cell.length_c   1.000
_cell.angle_alpha   90.00
_cell.angle_beta   90.00
_cell.angle_gamma   90.00
#
_symmetry.space_group_name_H-M   'P 1'
#
loop_
_entity.id
_entity.type
_entity.pdbx_description
1 polymer ?
#
loop_
_entity_poly.entity_id
_entity_poly.type
_entity_poly.pdbx_seq_one_letter_code
_entity_poly.pdbx_strand_id
1 'polypeptide(L)' 'IFLRDRSHPYRRDKARFNGSKDNRGAPSRLSGVQLFNRTTIANKEFGKLVKRSVESPYSKRSIFFSVPYWK' A
#
# COMPACT_ATOMS: atom_id res chain seq x y z
N ILE A 1 3.51 -5.75 10.19
CA ILE A 1 2.69 -6.98 10.10
C ILE A 1 1.36 -6.69 10.79
N PHE A 2 0.23 -6.87 10.11
CA PHE A 2 -1.10 -6.68 10.71
C PHE A 2 -1.61 -8.02 11.22
N LEU A 3 -1.90 -8.12 12.51
CA LEU A 3 -2.45 -9.34 13.11
C LEU A 3 -3.92 -9.48 12.65
N ARG A 4 -4.20 -10.46 11.80
CA ARG A 4 -5.50 -10.56 11.11
C ARG A 4 -6.64 -10.93 12.05
N ASP A 5 -6.37 -11.80 13.02
CA ASP A 5 -7.33 -12.24 14.03
C ASP A 5 -7.42 -11.25 15.19
N ARG A 6 -8.65 -10.96 15.66
CA ARG A 6 -8.93 -10.10 16.83
C ARG A 6 -8.54 -10.77 18.14
N SER A 7 -8.57 -12.10 18.22
CA SER A 7 -8.14 -12.87 19.40
C SER A 7 -6.66 -13.18 19.43
N HIS A 8 -5.86 -12.69 18.47
CA HIS A 8 -4.44 -13.02 18.41
C HIS A 8 -3.70 -12.59 19.70
N PRO A 9 -2.96 -13.51 20.36
CA PRO A 9 -2.34 -13.25 21.68
C PRO A 9 -1.48 -11.98 21.73
N TYR A 10 -0.71 -11.73 20.67
CA TYR A 10 0.17 -10.57 20.57
C TYR A 10 -0.53 -9.21 20.56
N ARG A 11 -1.84 -9.13 20.26
CA ARG A 11 -2.56 -7.82 20.28
C ARG A 11 -2.56 -7.17 21.65
N ARG A 12 -2.41 -7.97 22.71
CA ARG A 12 -2.41 -7.52 24.11
C ARG A 12 -0.99 -7.30 24.66
N ASP A 13 0.04 -7.68 23.90
CA ASP A 13 1.44 -7.62 24.32
C ASP A 13 2.02 -6.20 24.14
N LYS A 14 1.73 -5.33 25.10
CA LYS A 14 2.16 -3.92 25.09
C LYS A 14 3.69 -3.75 24.98
N ALA A 15 4.46 -4.67 25.56
CA ALA A 15 5.92 -4.58 25.59
C ALA A 15 6.50 -4.62 24.16
N ARG A 16 5.85 -5.35 23.27
CA ARG A 16 6.26 -5.48 21.86
C ARG A 16 5.69 -4.39 20.94
N PHE A 17 4.73 -3.60 21.40
CA PHE A 17 4.01 -2.60 20.60
C PHE A 17 4.05 -1.19 21.21
N ASN A 18 5.24 -0.71 21.58
CA ASN A 18 5.49 0.64 22.11
C ASN A 18 4.57 1.03 23.28
N GLY A 19 4.21 0.09 24.15
CA GLY A 19 3.31 0.32 25.29
C GLY A 19 1.83 0.36 24.93
N SER A 20 1.46 0.23 23.65
CA SER A 20 0.08 0.29 23.17
C SER A 20 -0.48 -1.10 22.85
N LYS A 21 -1.79 -1.29 23.05
CA LYS A 21 -2.49 -2.50 22.60
C LYS A 21 -2.95 -2.32 21.15
N ASP A 22 -2.77 -3.33 20.32
CA ASP A 22 -3.30 -3.31 18.95
C ASP A 22 -4.78 -3.74 18.96
N ASN A 23 -5.66 -2.75 19.14
CA ASN A 23 -7.12 -2.94 19.07
C ASN A 23 -7.69 -2.68 17.66
N ARG A 24 -6.84 -2.39 16.67
CA ARG A 24 -7.30 -1.96 15.34
C ARG A 24 -7.86 -3.15 14.57
N GLY A 25 -9.00 -2.96 13.90
CA GLY A 25 -9.54 -3.95 12.98
C GLY A 25 -8.63 -4.19 11.78
N ALA A 26 -8.92 -5.23 11.00
CA ALA A 26 -8.27 -5.41 9.71
C ALA A 26 -8.47 -4.13 8.86
N PRO A 27 -7.42 -3.62 8.19
CA PRO A 27 -7.56 -2.50 7.27
C PRO A 27 -8.62 -2.80 6.22
N SER A 28 -9.37 -1.79 5.79
CA SER A 28 -10.26 -1.91 4.64
C SER A 28 -9.45 -2.31 3.41
N ARG A 29 -9.98 -3.26 2.63
CA ARG A 29 -9.38 -3.59 1.33
C ARG A 29 -9.62 -2.40 0.41
N LEU A 30 -8.55 -1.85 -0.14
CA LEU A 30 -8.61 -0.78 -1.13
C LEU A 30 -8.48 -1.39 -2.53
N SER A 31 -9.24 -0.88 -3.50
CA SER A 31 -9.02 -1.19 -4.91
C SER A 31 -7.76 -0.51 -5.44
N GLY A 32 -7.27 -0.95 -6.59
CA GLY A 32 -6.13 -0.31 -7.26
C GLY A 32 -6.37 1.19 -7.50
N VAL A 33 -7.57 1.55 -7.98
CA VAL A 33 -7.97 2.95 -8.20
C VAL A 33 -7.93 3.77 -6.90
N GLN A 34 -8.46 3.24 -5.80
CA GLN A 34 -8.46 3.95 -4.51
C GLN A 34 -7.04 4.17 -3.98
N LEU A 35 -6.19 3.14 -4.11
CA LEU A 35 -4.78 3.24 -3.72
C LEU A 35 -4.04 4.27 -4.59
N PHE A 36 -4.31 4.27 -5.89
CA PHE A 36 -3.74 5.24 -6.83
C PHE A 36 -4.12 6.67 -6.43
N ASN A 37 -5.42 6.96 -6.29
CA ASN A 37 -5.92 8.30 -5.92
C ASN A 37 -5.39 8.78 -4.56
N ARG A 38 -5.20 7.88 -3.58
CA ARG A 38 -4.63 8.25 -2.28
C ARG A 38 -3.13 8.54 -2.36
N THR A 39 -2.41 7.84 -3.23
CA THR A 39 -0.95 7.96 -3.36
C THR A 39 -0.51 8.99 -4.40
N THR A 40 -1.40 9.52 -5.23
CA THR A 40 -1.13 10.65 -6.13
C THR A 40 -1.03 11.98 -5.38
N ILE A 41 -1.77 12.13 -4.28
CA ILE A 41 -1.77 13.35 -3.45
C ILE A 41 -0.55 13.40 -2.50
N ALA A 42 0.05 12.25 -2.21
CA ALA A 42 1.23 12.20 -1.34
C ALA A 42 2.45 12.80 -2.07
N ASN A 43 3.15 13.74 -1.41
CA ASN A 43 4.44 14.26 -1.88
C ASN A 43 5.44 13.11 -1.99
N LYS A 44 5.62 12.63 -3.22
CA LYS A 44 6.53 11.55 -3.58
C LYS A 44 7.81 12.17 -4.08
N GLU A 45 8.72 12.48 -3.16
CA GLU A 45 10.11 12.73 -3.52
C GLU A 45 10.78 11.39 -3.85
N PHE A 46 10.57 10.94 -5.08
CA PHE A 46 11.35 9.84 -5.62
C PHE A 46 12.72 10.38 -6.04
N GLY A 47 13.79 9.73 -5.57
CA GLY A 47 15.17 10.06 -5.95
C GLY A 47 15.39 9.97 -7.47
N LYS A 48 16.45 10.65 -7.94
CA LYS A 48 16.86 10.85 -9.35
C LYS A 48 15.70 10.83 -10.34
N LEU A 49 15.20 12.02 -10.67
CA LEU A 49 14.29 12.29 -11.79
C LEU A 49 14.89 11.71 -13.08
N VAL A 50 14.49 10.48 -13.44
CA VAL A 50 14.74 9.95 -14.79
C VAL A 50 13.89 10.79 -15.73
N LYS A 51 14.55 11.48 -16.67
CA LYS A 51 13.89 12.29 -17.70
C LYS A 51 12.80 11.45 -18.37
N ARG A 52 11.62 12.08 -18.55
CA ARG A 52 10.36 11.48 -19.02
C ARG A 52 10.55 10.40 -20.07
N SER A 53 9.84 9.28 -19.91
CA SER A 53 9.82 8.21 -20.90
C SER A 53 9.31 8.76 -22.23
N VAL A 54 10.13 8.66 -23.26
CA VAL A 54 9.68 8.73 -24.65
C VAL A 54 8.68 7.60 -24.83
N GLU A 55 7.46 7.89 -25.30
CA GLU A 55 6.50 6.86 -25.70
C GLU A 55 7.08 6.08 -26.88
N SER A 56 7.78 5.00 -26.55
CA SER A 56 8.30 4.04 -27.51
C SER A 56 7.28 2.92 -27.68
N PRO A 57 7.16 2.31 -28.88
CA PRO A 57 6.40 1.08 -29.08
C PRO A 57 6.80 -0.06 -28.12
N TYR A 58 8.00 0.02 -27.53
CA TYR A 58 8.54 -0.95 -26.57
C TYR A 58 8.35 -0.54 -25.10
N SER A 59 7.61 0.54 -24.83
CA SER A 59 7.35 0.99 -23.46
C SER A 59 6.48 -0.03 -22.72
N LYS A 60 7.08 -0.67 -21.71
CA LYS A 60 6.40 -1.70 -20.92
C LYS A 60 5.42 -1.03 -19.94
N ARG A 61 4.12 -1.15 -20.22
CA ARG A 61 3.09 -0.83 -19.22
C ARG A 61 3.20 -1.80 -18.06
N SER A 62 3.07 -1.29 -16.84
CA SER A 62 3.08 -2.14 -15.64
C SER A 62 1.89 -3.10 -15.65
N ILE A 63 2.13 -4.36 -15.30
CA ILE A 63 1.08 -5.39 -15.21
C ILE A 63 0.00 -5.03 -14.19
N PHE A 64 0.32 -4.15 -13.24
CA PHE A 64 -0.66 -3.67 -12.26
C PHE A 64 -1.86 -2.99 -12.90
N PHE A 65 -1.76 -2.49 -14.14
CA PHE A 65 -2.91 -1.91 -14.85
C PHE A 65 -3.80 -2.94 -15.55
N SER A 66 -3.38 -4.21 -15.70
CA SER A 66 -4.16 -5.25 -16.38
C SER A 66 -4.84 -6.26 -15.45
N VAL A 67 -4.56 -6.22 -14.15
CA VAL A 67 -5.10 -7.15 -13.17
C VAL A 67 -6.52 -6.76 -12.71
N PRO A 68 -7.43 -7.72 -12.48
CA PRO A 68 -8.84 -7.44 -12.20
C PRO A 68 -9.09 -6.68 -10.89
N TYR A 69 -8.21 -6.80 -9.90
CA TYR A 69 -8.30 -6.06 -8.63
C TYR A 69 -7.78 -4.61 -8.72
N TRP A 70 -7.28 -4.21 -9.90
CA TRP A 70 -6.89 -2.83 -10.17
C TRP A 70 -8.09 -1.93 -10.44
N LYS A 71 -9.12 -2.46 -11.10
CA LYS A 71 -10.36 -1.75 -11.45
C LYS A 71 -11.27 -1.56 -10.24
#